data_AF-A0AAV6C4L1-F1
#
_entry.id   AF-A0AAV6C4L1-F1
#
_cell.length_a   1.000
_cell.length_b   1.000
_cell.length_c   1.000
_cell.angle_alpha   90.00
_cell.angle_beta   90.00
_cell.angle_gamma   90.00
#
_symmetry.space_group_name_H-M   'P 1'
#
loop_
_entity.id
_entity.type
_entity.pdbx_description
1 polymer ?
#
loop_
_entity_poly.entity_id
_entity_poly.type
_entity_poly.pdbx_seq_one_letter_code
_entity_poly.pdbx_strand_id
1 'polypeptide(L)'
;MILALAVLLFQPQALPQSASVAESRSISAGATTAAPPPVTPPGRPASDDVGATTSVSYQPGRLTPVPVGTISSSAASTTGADPAEPPAAGSYTRAPNMTTMMVSVAGLRAEAWRKRKIWYGLALAGHSAAGFDAWTTNHEIATGRARELDPLMRPFAGNASIYIATQVGPTILDYVGKRMMYSRHAWVRQVWWLPQALGTAGSLFSGAHNLTLHAATNP
;
A
#
# COMPACT_ATOMS: atom_id res chain seq x y z
N MET A 1 8.40 12.49 -8.99
CA MET A 1 9.41 11.72 -8.22
C MET A 1 8.85 10.44 -7.59
N ILE A 2 7.74 10.46 -6.83
CA ILE A 2 7.21 9.22 -6.19
C ILE A 2 6.83 8.12 -7.21
N LEU A 3 6.28 8.49 -8.36
CA LEU A 3 5.97 7.55 -9.45
C LEU A 3 7.21 6.89 -10.07
N ALA A 4 8.37 7.56 -10.04
CA ALA A 4 9.62 7.00 -10.55
C ALA A 4 10.23 5.96 -9.59
N LEU A 5 10.00 6.10 -8.27
CA LEU A 5 10.43 5.11 -7.28
C LEU A 5 9.60 3.81 -7.34
N ALA A 6 8.30 3.91 -7.61
CA ALA A 6 7.46 2.72 -7.78
C ALA A 6 7.84 1.91 -9.05
N VAL A 7 8.21 2.60 -10.13
CA VAL A 7 8.69 1.95 -11.37
C VAL A 7 10.06 1.30 -11.18
N LEU A 8 10.93 1.86 -10.33
CA LEU A 8 12.23 1.28 -10.00
C LEU A 8 12.13 -0.01 -9.16
N LEU A 9 11.13 -0.11 -8.28
CA LEU A 9 10.90 -1.33 -7.48
C LEU A 9 10.20 -2.45 -8.26
N PHE A 10 9.49 -2.11 -9.33
CA PHE A 10 8.81 -3.06 -10.21
C PHE A 10 9.52 -3.20 -11.56
N GLN A 11 10.82 -2.91 -11.65
CA GLN A 11 11.56 -3.35 -12.83
C GLN A 11 11.64 -4.87 -12.76
N PRO A 12 10.98 -5.61 -13.69
CA PRO A 12 11.26 -7.03 -13.81
C PRO A 12 12.76 -7.13 -14.03
N GLN A 13 13.46 -7.81 -13.12
CA GLN A 13 14.85 -8.16 -13.31
C GLN A 13 14.88 -8.92 -14.64
N ALA A 14 15.39 -8.28 -15.69
CA ALA A 14 15.59 -8.92 -16.97
C ALA A 14 16.62 -10.02 -16.71
N LEU A 15 16.12 -11.24 -16.47
CA LEU A 15 16.94 -12.39 -16.19
C LEU A 15 17.92 -12.54 -17.36
N PRO A 16 19.25 -12.56 -17.12
CA PRO A 16 20.16 -13.04 -18.13
C PRO A 16 19.78 -14.49 -18.41
N GLN A 17 19.17 -14.74 -19.57
CA GLN A 17 19.10 -16.08 -20.11
C GLN A 17 20.54 -16.57 -20.32
N SER A 18 20.76 -17.83 -19.95
CA SER A 18 21.94 -18.67 -20.22
C SER A 18 22.96 -18.76 -19.08
N ALA A 19 22.85 -19.85 -18.32
CA ALA A 19 23.96 -20.80 -18.26
C ALA A 19 23.39 -22.18 -17.90
N SER A 20 23.28 -23.03 -18.91
CA SER A 20 23.19 -24.47 -18.74
C SER A 20 24.46 -24.96 -18.04
N VAL A 21 24.41 -25.11 -16.72
CA VAL A 21 25.44 -25.86 -16.00
C VAL A 21 24.98 -27.32 -16.00
N ALA A 22 25.42 -28.01 -17.05
CA ALA A 22 25.51 -29.46 -17.00
C ALA A 22 26.53 -29.85 -15.92
N GLU A 23 26.10 -30.77 -15.06
CA GLU A 23 26.90 -31.92 -14.62
C GLU A 23 28.13 -31.69 -13.72
N SER A 24 28.01 -32.07 -12.43
CA SER A 24 28.79 -33.19 -11.89
C SER A 24 28.46 -33.52 -10.42
N ARG A 25 27.88 -34.72 -10.27
CA ARG A 25 28.17 -35.78 -9.27
C ARG A 25 28.19 -35.50 -7.76
N SER A 26 27.23 -36.15 -7.10
CA SER A 26 27.43 -37.21 -6.10
C SER A 26 28.30 -36.93 -4.87
N ILE A 27 27.65 -36.64 -3.74
CA ILE A 27 28.06 -37.22 -2.45
C ILE A 27 26.82 -37.74 -1.74
N SER A 28 26.75 -39.08 -1.71
CA SER A 28 25.99 -39.87 -0.76
C SER A 28 26.57 -39.68 0.64
N ALA A 29 25.75 -39.27 1.60
CA ALA A 29 25.97 -39.56 3.01
C ALA A 29 24.59 -39.65 3.69
N GLY A 30 24.28 -40.85 4.19
CA GLY A 30 22.97 -41.22 4.68
C GLY A 30 22.51 -40.43 5.90
N ALA A 31 21.25 -40.02 5.87
CA ALA A 31 20.49 -39.65 7.05
C ALA A 31 19.68 -40.88 7.47
N THR A 32 20.18 -41.60 8.47
CA THR A 32 19.45 -42.61 9.22
C THR A 32 18.19 -41.99 9.81
N THR A 33 17.02 -42.50 9.42
CA THR A 33 15.73 -42.21 10.03
C THR A 33 15.74 -42.69 11.48
N ALA A 34 16.07 -41.80 12.42
CA ALA A 34 15.85 -42.03 13.84
C ALA A 34 14.40 -41.67 14.18
N ALA A 35 13.69 -42.64 14.76
CA ALA A 35 12.33 -42.46 15.28
C ALA A 35 12.28 -41.32 16.33
N PRO A 36 11.19 -40.54 16.38
CA PRO A 36 11.04 -39.50 17.40
C PRO A 36 10.88 -40.13 18.80
N PRO A 37 11.56 -39.60 19.84
CA PRO A 37 11.35 -40.03 21.21
C PRO A 37 9.96 -39.60 21.73
N PRO A 38 9.39 -40.30 22.71
CA PRO A 38 8.09 -39.97 23.30
C PRO A 38 8.11 -38.58 23.96
N VAL A 39 7.16 -37.75 23.57
CA VAL A 39 6.93 -36.40 24.12
C VAL A 39 6.48 -36.53 25.57
N THR A 40 7.34 -36.12 26.50
CA THR A 40 6.97 -35.92 27.91
C THR A 40 6.50 -34.46 28.06
N PRO A 41 5.33 -34.19 28.65
CA PRO A 41 4.83 -32.82 28.80
C PRO A 41 5.69 -32.06 29.84
N PRO A 42 6.25 -30.88 29.50
CA PRO A 42 6.96 -30.07 30.48
C PRO A 42 5.96 -29.37 31.41
N GLY A 43 6.18 -29.60 32.70
CA GLY A 43 5.43 -29.04 33.80
C GLY A 43 5.46 -27.51 33.84
N ARG A 44 4.33 -26.98 34.32
CA ARG A 44 4.05 -25.60 34.70
C ARG A 44 5.09 -25.09 35.72
N PRO A 45 5.91 -24.08 35.40
CA PRO A 45 6.60 -23.32 36.43
C PRO A 45 5.65 -22.28 37.04
N ALA A 46 5.82 -22.14 38.36
CA ALA A 46 5.06 -21.28 39.24
C ALA A 46 5.19 -19.80 38.88
N SER A 47 4.14 -19.08 39.23
CA SER A 47 4.10 -17.62 39.32
C SER A 47 5.18 -17.14 40.27
N ASP A 48 5.97 -16.16 39.83
CA ASP A 48 6.56 -15.16 40.72
C ASP A 48 6.47 -13.78 40.07
N ASP A 49 6.26 -12.82 40.96
CA ASP A 49 5.71 -11.49 40.80
C ASP A 49 6.84 -10.44 40.75
N VAL A 50 6.45 -9.22 40.36
CA VAL A 50 7.13 -7.93 40.55
C VAL A 50 8.22 -7.51 39.56
N GLY A 51 7.93 -6.43 38.82
CA GLY A 51 8.94 -5.62 38.13
C GLY A 51 8.35 -4.58 37.17
N ALA A 52 7.90 -3.44 37.71
CA ALA A 52 7.29 -2.33 36.98
C ALA A 52 8.26 -1.57 36.05
N THR A 53 7.65 -0.71 35.21
CA THR A 53 8.19 0.33 34.29
C THR A 53 8.70 -0.19 32.93
N THR A 54 8.22 0.27 31.77
CA THR A 54 7.76 1.61 31.35
C THR A 54 6.66 1.50 30.28
N SER A 55 5.54 2.19 30.49
CA SER A 55 4.51 2.41 29.47
C SER A 55 4.97 3.53 28.53
N VAL A 56 5.35 3.18 27.30
CA VAL A 56 5.53 4.17 26.23
C VAL A 56 4.14 4.56 25.72
N SER A 57 3.60 5.65 26.28
CA SER A 57 2.40 6.29 25.76
C SER A 57 2.75 7.06 24.49
N TYR A 58 2.50 6.43 23.33
CA TYR A 58 2.56 7.10 22.05
C TYR A 58 1.20 7.78 21.80
N GLN A 59 1.17 9.11 21.90
CA GLN A 59 -0.03 9.91 21.61
C GLN A 59 0.15 10.70 20.31
N PRO A 60 -0.28 10.17 19.15
CA PRO A 60 -0.25 10.91 17.90
C PRO A 60 -1.42 11.90 17.82
N GLY A 61 -1.13 13.17 17.55
CA GLY A 61 -2.12 14.08 16.94
C GLY A 61 -2.82 15.11 17.84
N ARG A 62 -2.14 15.72 18.82
CA ARG A 62 -2.66 16.94 19.47
C ARG A 62 -2.25 18.18 18.68
N LEU A 63 -3.14 18.65 17.79
CA LEU A 63 -3.05 19.97 17.16
C LEU A 63 -3.65 21.01 18.11
N THR A 64 -2.82 21.92 18.62
CA THR A 64 -3.29 23.12 19.30
C THR A 64 -3.70 24.16 18.25
N PRO A 65 -4.94 24.69 18.28
CA PRO A 65 -5.33 25.77 17.40
C PRO A 65 -4.62 27.05 17.81
N VAL A 66 -3.76 27.58 16.93
CA VAL A 66 -3.26 28.96 17.02
C VAL A 66 -4.36 29.88 16.46
N PRO A 67 -4.85 30.88 17.22
CA PRO A 67 -5.79 31.85 16.69
C PRO A 67 -5.10 32.70 15.62
N VAL A 68 -5.54 32.58 14.37
CA VAL A 68 -5.14 33.46 13.26
C VAL A 68 -5.78 34.82 13.50
N GLY A 69 -4.95 35.86 13.60
CA GLY A 69 -5.35 37.23 13.81
C GLY A 69 -6.34 37.73 12.76
N THR A 70 -7.39 38.37 13.24
CA THR A 70 -8.39 39.11 12.48
C THR A 70 -7.71 40.21 11.67
N ILE A 71 -7.66 40.07 10.35
CA ILE A 71 -7.22 41.14 9.46
C ILE A 71 -8.38 42.12 9.33
N SER A 72 -8.24 43.29 9.97
CA SER A 72 -9.13 44.43 9.80
C SER A 72 -9.04 44.93 8.36
N SER A 73 -10.11 44.80 7.58
CA SER A 73 -10.29 45.58 6.35
C SER A 73 -10.79 46.97 6.75
N SER A 74 -9.87 47.94 6.81
CA SER A 74 -10.22 49.34 6.96
C SER A 74 -10.92 49.84 5.69
N ALA A 75 -12.10 50.41 5.88
CA ALA A 75 -12.79 51.21 4.90
C ALA A 75 -11.92 52.39 4.45
N ALA A 76 -11.80 52.59 3.15
CA ALA A 76 -11.39 53.86 2.57
C ALA A 76 -12.58 54.41 1.80
N SER A 77 -13.30 55.31 2.47
CA SER A 77 -14.22 56.26 1.85
C SER A 77 -13.39 57.27 1.07
N THR A 78 -13.68 57.49 -0.21
CA THR A 78 -13.27 58.71 -0.90
C THR A 78 -14.47 59.26 -1.65
N THR A 79 -14.95 60.37 -1.09
CA THR A 79 -15.95 61.29 -1.61
C THR A 79 -15.36 62.05 -2.80
N GLY A 80 -16.16 62.21 -3.86
CA GLY A 80 -15.83 63.06 -5.00
C GLY A 80 -16.99 63.09 -5.98
N ALA A 81 -17.89 64.04 -5.78
CA ALA A 81 -19.03 64.31 -6.65
C ALA A 81 -18.59 65.06 -7.91
N ASP A 82 -19.14 64.66 -9.07
CA ASP A 82 -19.43 65.57 -10.17
C ASP A 82 -20.56 64.96 -11.05
N PRO A 83 -21.62 65.72 -11.44
CA PRO A 83 -22.69 65.21 -12.27
C PRO A 83 -22.49 65.60 -13.73
N ALA A 84 -22.02 64.66 -14.55
CA ALA A 84 -21.95 64.82 -16.01
C ALA A 84 -22.61 63.63 -16.72
N GLU A 85 -23.73 63.96 -17.38
CA GLU A 85 -24.27 63.44 -18.64
C GLU A 85 -24.31 61.91 -18.88
N PRO A 86 -25.50 61.30 -19.18
CA PRO A 86 -25.61 59.87 -19.41
C PRO A 86 -25.09 59.47 -20.81
N PRO A 87 -24.01 58.67 -20.92
CA PRO A 87 -23.69 58.05 -22.19
C PRO A 87 -24.65 56.89 -22.48
N ALA A 88 -25.01 56.78 -23.75
CA ALA A 88 -25.88 55.78 -24.35
C ALA A 88 -25.67 54.36 -23.81
N ALA A 89 -26.78 53.64 -23.64
CA ALA A 89 -26.88 52.28 -23.14
C ALA A 89 -25.97 51.31 -23.91
N GLY A 90 -24.73 51.19 -23.43
CA GLY A 90 -23.83 50.10 -23.78
C GLY A 90 -24.44 48.79 -23.31
N SER A 91 -24.52 47.83 -24.22
CA SER A 91 -25.03 46.49 -23.95
C SER A 91 -24.17 45.83 -22.89
N TYR A 92 -24.61 45.86 -21.63
CA TYR A 92 -24.01 45.09 -20.56
C TYR A 92 -24.09 43.61 -20.94
N THR A 93 -22.96 43.04 -21.36
CA THR A 93 -22.80 41.60 -21.54
C THR A 93 -23.13 40.95 -20.20
N ARG A 94 -24.29 40.28 -20.16
CA ARG A 94 -24.79 39.46 -19.05
C ARG A 94 -23.63 38.62 -18.52
N ALA A 95 -23.18 38.93 -17.31
CA ALA A 95 -22.18 38.12 -16.63
C ALA A 95 -22.62 36.65 -16.66
N PRO A 96 -21.74 35.70 -17.03
CA PRO A 96 -22.11 34.30 -17.03
C PRO A 96 -22.62 33.96 -15.64
N ASN A 97 -23.83 33.40 -15.60
CA ASN A 97 -24.49 32.94 -14.38
C ASN A 97 -23.56 31.90 -13.75
N MET A 98 -22.67 32.33 -12.85
CA MET A 98 -21.78 31.45 -12.11
C MET A 98 -22.64 30.77 -11.07
N THR A 99 -23.35 29.73 -11.51
CA THR A 99 -24.06 28.80 -10.66
C THR A 99 -23.01 28.21 -9.72
N THR A 100 -22.87 28.81 -8.55
CA THR A 100 -22.04 28.31 -7.48
C THR A 100 -22.65 26.96 -7.12
N MET A 101 -22.02 25.87 -7.58
CA MET A 101 -22.42 24.53 -7.19
C MET A 101 -22.19 24.42 -5.69
N MET A 102 -23.22 24.69 -4.90
CA MET A 102 -23.21 24.41 -3.47
C MET A 102 -23.17 22.89 -3.30
N VAL A 103 -21.96 22.35 -3.17
CA VAL A 103 -21.79 20.94 -2.81
C VAL A 103 -22.28 20.78 -1.38
N SER A 104 -23.31 19.94 -1.19
CA SER A 104 -23.82 19.68 0.15
C SER A 104 -22.76 18.97 1.01
N VAL A 105 -22.66 19.37 2.29
CA VAL A 105 -21.77 18.72 3.26
C VAL A 105 -22.08 17.21 3.37
N ALA A 106 -23.36 16.86 3.27
CA ALA A 106 -23.81 15.46 3.24
C ALA A 106 -23.24 14.70 2.05
N GLY A 107 -23.22 15.31 0.86
CA GLY A 107 -22.63 14.73 -0.36
C GLY A 107 -21.14 14.47 -0.22
N LEU A 108 -20.38 15.43 0.31
CA LEU A 108 -18.94 15.26 0.57
C LEU A 108 -18.66 14.12 1.56
N ARG A 109 -19.48 14.00 2.61
CA ARG A 109 -19.35 12.93 3.62
C ARG A 109 -19.64 11.56 3.02
N ALA A 110 -20.69 11.44 2.21
CA ALA A 110 -21.05 10.20 1.54
C ALA A 110 -19.94 9.74 0.57
N GLU A 111 -19.37 10.68 -0.20
CA GLU A 111 -18.24 10.39 -1.09
C GLU A 111 -17.01 9.92 -0.30
N ALA A 112 -16.67 10.60 0.80
CA ALA A 112 -15.55 10.21 1.65
C ALA A 112 -15.72 8.79 2.21
N TRP A 113 -16.94 8.41 2.61
CA TRP A 113 -17.24 7.08 3.10
C TRP A 113 -17.14 6.01 2.01
N ARG A 114 -17.65 6.29 0.80
CA ARG A 114 -17.51 5.39 -0.36
C ARG A 114 -16.03 5.14 -0.69
N LYS A 115 -15.22 6.19 -0.77
CA LYS A 115 -13.78 6.09 -1.03
C LYS A 115 -13.08 5.23 0.03
N ARG A 116 -13.42 5.43 1.30
CA ARG A 116 -12.88 4.64 2.42
C ARG A 116 -13.22 3.15 2.29
N LYS A 117 -14.46 2.81 1.93
CA LYS A 117 -14.86 1.40 1.69
C LYS A 117 -14.05 0.76 0.56
N ILE A 118 -13.93 1.47 -0.57
CA ILE A 118 -13.15 0.98 -1.72
C ILE A 118 -11.69 0.78 -1.31
N TRP A 119 -11.11 1.72 -0.56
CA TRP A 119 -9.72 1.64 -0.09
C TRP A 119 -9.49 0.42 0.82
N TYR A 120 -10.38 0.16 1.78
CA TYR A 120 -10.28 -1.04 2.63
C TYR A 120 -10.47 -2.33 1.83
N GLY A 121 -11.38 -2.34 0.85
CA GLY A 121 -11.58 -3.50 -0.02
C GLY A 121 -10.34 -3.82 -0.85
N LEU A 122 -9.71 -2.79 -1.44
CA LEU A 122 -8.45 -2.93 -2.18
C LEU A 122 -7.29 -3.39 -1.29
N ALA A 123 -7.17 -2.83 -0.08
CA ALA A 123 -6.16 -3.24 0.89
C ALA A 123 -6.31 -4.74 1.24
N LEU A 124 -7.52 -5.16 1.61
CA LEU A 124 -7.80 -6.57 1.92
C LEU A 124 -7.49 -7.50 0.74
N ALA A 125 -7.87 -7.10 -0.48
CA ALA A 125 -7.58 -7.86 -1.69
C ALA A 125 -6.06 -7.95 -1.95
N GLY A 126 -5.33 -6.83 -1.83
CA GLY A 126 -3.89 -6.78 -2.03
C GLY A 126 -3.11 -7.62 -1.03
N HIS A 127 -3.46 -7.53 0.26
CA HIS A 127 -2.86 -8.35 1.31
C HIS A 127 -3.15 -9.85 1.14
N SER A 128 -4.37 -10.20 0.69
CA SER A 128 -4.74 -11.59 0.39
C SER A 128 -3.97 -12.14 -0.82
N ALA A 129 -3.86 -11.34 -1.88
CA ALA A 129 -3.11 -11.71 -3.09
C ALA A 129 -1.62 -11.90 -2.80
N ALA A 130 -1.02 -11.01 -2.02
CA ALA A 130 0.37 -11.11 -1.60
C ALA A 130 0.62 -12.33 -0.69
N GLY A 131 -0.32 -12.63 0.22
CA GLY A 131 -0.28 -13.84 1.02
C GLY A 131 -0.38 -15.12 0.19
N PHE A 132 -1.23 -15.13 -0.83
CA PHE A 132 -1.36 -16.23 -1.78
C PHE A 132 -0.07 -16.45 -2.60
N ASP A 133 0.50 -15.37 -3.13
CA ASP A 133 1.79 -15.40 -3.83
C ASP A 133 2.92 -15.96 -2.95
N ALA A 134 3.04 -15.46 -1.70
CA ALA A 134 4.01 -15.98 -0.73
C ALA A 134 3.78 -17.46 -0.39
N TRP A 135 2.52 -17.87 -0.22
CA TRP A 135 2.17 -19.26 0.06
C TRP A 135 2.58 -20.19 -1.09
N THR A 136 2.25 -19.84 -2.34
CA THR A 136 2.62 -20.64 -3.52
C THR A 136 4.14 -20.72 -3.68
N THR A 137 4.85 -19.61 -3.47
CA THR A 137 6.33 -19.56 -3.51
C THR A 137 6.95 -20.45 -2.45
N ASN A 138 6.47 -20.35 -1.20
CA ASN A 138 6.98 -21.16 -0.11
C ASN A 138 6.69 -22.65 -0.32
N HIS A 139 5.56 -22.99 -0.95
CA HIS A 139 5.24 -24.37 -1.31
C HIS A 139 6.23 -24.94 -2.35
N GLU A 140 6.56 -24.19 -3.39
CA GLU A 140 7.53 -24.61 -4.42
C GLU A 140 8.97 -24.72 -3.86
N ILE A 141 9.35 -23.84 -2.92
CA ILE A 141 10.64 -23.91 -2.23
C ILE A 141 10.68 -25.13 -1.30
N ALA A 142 9.62 -25.37 -0.53
CA ALA A 142 9.55 -26.49 0.42
C ALA A 142 9.58 -27.86 -0.27
N THR A 143 9.08 -27.95 -1.50
CA THR A 143 9.15 -29.17 -2.32
C THR A 143 10.48 -29.32 -3.06
N GLY A 144 11.41 -28.37 -2.93
CA GLY A 144 12.73 -28.39 -3.56
C GLY A 144 12.72 -28.12 -5.07
N ARG A 145 11.60 -27.60 -5.60
CA ARG A 145 11.39 -27.38 -7.04
C ARG A 145 11.78 -25.99 -7.50
N ALA A 146 11.68 -25.01 -6.60
CA ALA A 146 12.10 -23.64 -6.86
C ALA A 146 13.18 -23.19 -5.88
N ARG A 147 13.91 -22.15 -6.27
CA ARG A 147 14.87 -21.45 -5.41
C ARG A 147 14.60 -19.96 -5.49
N GLU A 148 14.56 -19.32 -4.33
CA GLU A 148 14.45 -17.85 -4.25
C GLU A 148 15.65 -17.20 -4.93
N LEU A 149 15.37 -16.45 -6.00
CA LEU A 149 16.39 -15.76 -6.79
C LEU A 149 16.68 -14.36 -6.25
N ASP A 150 15.72 -13.74 -5.55
CA ASP A 150 15.92 -12.42 -4.95
C ASP A 150 16.83 -12.53 -3.72
N PRO A 151 18.02 -11.91 -3.74
CA PRO A 151 18.94 -11.92 -2.59
C PRO A 151 18.31 -11.34 -1.32
N LEU A 152 17.36 -10.40 -1.44
CA LEU A 152 16.68 -9.79 -0.30
C LEU A 152 15.64 -10.70 0.34
N MET A 153 14.99 -11.55 -0.46
CA MET A 153 13.98 -12.50 0.03
C MET A 153 14.60 -13.84 0.44
N ARG A 154 15.79 -14.17 -0.08
CA ARG A 154 16.53 -15.39 0.24
C ARG A 154 16.70 -15.70 1.74
N PRO A 155 16.97 -14.76 2.67
CA PRO A 155 17.04 -15.08 4.10
C PRO A 155 15.69 -15.47 4.72
N PHE A 156 14.58 -15.14 4.05
CA PHE A 156 13.22 -15.46 4.51
C PHE A 156 12.64 -16.69 3.82
N ALA A 157 13.25 -17.14 2.72
CA ALA A 157 12.84 -18.31 1.96
C ALA A 157 12.83 -19.58 2.83
N GLY A 158 11.73 -20.34 2.78
CA GLY A 158 11.55 -21.57 3.57
C GLY A 158 11.21 -21.35 5.04
N ASN A 159 10.97 -20.10 5.49
CA ASN A 159 10.55 -19.77 6.85
C ASN A 159 9.24 -18.96 6.83
N ALA A 160 8.44 -19.03 7.91
CA ALA A 160 7.23 -18.26 8.10
C ALA A 160 7.43 -16.74 8.03
N SER A 161 8.66 -16.26 8.18
CA SER A 161 9.01 -14.85 7.98
C SER A 161 8.74 -14.33 6.55
N ILE A 162 8.68 -15.21 5.54
CA ILE A 162 8.37 -14.80 4.16
C ILE A 162 7.02 -14.08 4.08
N TYR A 163 6.02 -14.51 4.86
CA TYR A 163 4.71 -13.88 4.89
C TYR A 163 4.80 -12.43 5.38
N ILE A 164 5.61 -12.17 6.40
CA ILE A 164 5.78 -10.81 6.93
C ILE A 164 6.51 -9.93 5.91
N ALA A 165 7.59 -10.45 5.31
CA ALA A 165 8.35 -9.74 4.30
C ALA A 165 7.46 -9.35 3.10
N THR A 166 6.62 -10.27 2.63
CA THR A 166 5.72 -10.03 1.49
C THR A 166 4.62 -9.01 1.80
N GLN A 167 4.22 -8.80 3.07
CA GLN A 167 3.24 -7.76 3.41
C GLN A 167 3.77 -6.32 3.33
N VAL A 168 5.09 -6.13 3.23
CA VAL A 168 5.70 -4.80 3.11
C VAL A 168 5.25 -4.11 1.82
N GLY A 169 5.20 -4.85 0.70
CA GLY A 169 4.79 -4.34 -0.60
C GLY A 169 3.36 -3.76 -0.59
N PRO A 170 2.32 -4.56 -0.28
CA PRO A 170 0.94 -4.08 -0.14
C PRO A 170 0.82 -2.91 0.83
N THR A 171 1.53 -2.93 1.97
CA THR A 171 1.50 -1.84 2.96
C THR A 171 1.97 -0.51 2.37
N ILE A 172 3.05 -0.53 1.58
CA ILE A 172 3.56 0.67 0.89
C ILE A 172 2.53 1.16 -0.14
N LEU A 173 1.95 0.25 -0.93
CA LEU A 173 0.95 0.60 -1.94
C LEU A 173 -0.33 1.18 -1.31
N ASP A 174 -0.77 0.64 -0.18
CA ASP A 174 -1.89 1.13 0.61
C ASP A 174 -1.65 2.55 1.12
N TYR A 175 -0.44 2.81 1.63
CA TYR A 175 -0.02 4.14 2.07
C TYR A 175 -0.01 5.13 0.91
N VAL A 176 0.56 4.75 -0.23
CA VAL A 176 0.58 5.59 -1.44
C VAL A 176 -0.85 5.87 -1.93
N GLY A 177 -1.70 4.86 -2.04
CA GLY A 177 -3.09 5.00 -2.45
C GLY A 177 -3.88 5.93 -1.51
N LYS A 178 -3.67 5.79 -0.19
CA LYS A 178 -4.29 6.67 0.82
C LYS A 178 -3.82 8.13 0.67
N ARG A 179 -2.53 8.35 0.41
CA ARG A 179 -1.99 9.70 0.19
C ARG A 179 -2.50 10.32 -1.11
N MET A 180 -2.62 9.53 -2.17
CA MET A 180 -3.18 9.97 -3.45
C MET A 180 -4.66 10.36 -3.33
N MET A 181 -5.44 9.63 -2.53
CA MET A 181 -6.86 9.89 -2.29
C MET A 181 -7.13 11.29 -1.70
N TYR A 182 -6.21 11.83 -0.89
CA TYR A 182 -6.30 13.16 -0.28
C TYR A 182 -5.41 14.23 -0.96
N SER A 183 -4.88 13.94 -2.15
CA SER A 183 -4.02 14.89 -2.88
C SER A 183 -4.76 16.16 -3.29
N ARG A 184 -4.06 17.30 -3.38
CA ARG A 184 -4.61 18.57 -3.89
C ARG A 184 -4.95 18.50 -5.39
N HIS A 185 -4.25 17.65 -6.14
CA HIS A 185 -4.40 17.52 -7.59
C HIS A 185 -5.56 16.58 -7.94
N ALA A 186 -6.51 17.06 -8.75
CA ALA A 186 -7.72 16.31 -9.09
C ALA A 186 -7.43 14.99 -9.79
N TRP A 187 -6.51 14.99 -10.76
CA TRP A 187 -6.13 13.79 -11.50
C TRP A 187 -5.56 12.70 -10.57
N VAL A 188 -4.75 13.07 -9.57
CA VAL A 188 -4.20 12.11 -8.58
C VAL A 188 -5.31 11.46 -7.76
N ARG A 189 -6.34 12.22 -7.39
CA ARG A 189 -7.51 11.71 -6.69
C ARG A 189 -8.44 10.88 -7.56
N GLN A 190 -8.24 10.82 -8.88
CA GLN A 190 -8.99 9.95 -9.78
C GLN A 190 -8.28 8.60 -9.95
N VAL A 191 -6.95 8.58 -9.87
CA VAL A 191 -6.11 7.36 -10.03
C VAL A 191 -5.56 6.81 -8.71
N TRP A 192 -6.09 7.23 -7.56
CA TRP A 192 -5.60 6.80 -6.23
C TRP A 192 -5.69 5.30 -5.98
N TRP A 193 -6.62 4.60 -6.61
CA TRP A 193 -6.82 3.15 -6.48
C TRP A 193 -5.81 2.34 -7.30
N LEU A 194 -5.15 2.97 -8.28
CA LEU A 194 -4.33 2.31 -9.28
C LEU A 194 -3.13 1.55 -8.67
N PRO A 195 -2.35 2.10 -7.72
CA PRO A 195 -1.22 1.37 -7.15
C PRO A 195 -1.62 0.05 -6.47
N GLN A 196 -2.69 0.07 -5.67
CA GLN A 196 -3.20 -1.13 -4.98
C GLN A 196 -3.72 -2.15 -6.01
N ALA A 197 -4.51 -1.72 -6.99
CA ALA A 197 -5.07 -2.63 -8.00
C ALA A 197 -3.98 -3.31 -8.85
N LEU A 198 -2.96 -2.56 -9.27
CA LEU A 198 -1.83 -3.11 -10.03
C LEU A 198 -1.01 -4.08 -9.18
N GLY A 199 -0.72 -3.73 -7.92
CA GLY A 199 -0.01 -4.63 -7.00
C GLY A 199 -0.76 -5.94 -6.79
N THR A 200 -2.07 -5.87 -6.51
CA THR A 200 -2.94 -7.04 -6.36
C THR A 200 -2.91 -7.93 -7.60
N ALA A 201 -3.06 -7.35 -8.79
CA ALA A 201 -3.03 -8.12 -10.04
C ALA A 201 -1.67 -8.79 -10.27
N GLY A 202 -0.56 -8.09 -9.98
CA GLY A 202 0.79 -8.65 -10.05
C GLY A 202 0.99 -9.84 -9.13
N SER A 203 0.60 -9.72 -7.86
CA SER A 203 0.69 -10.83 -6.89
C SER A 203 -0.19 -12.02 -7.27
N LEU A 204 -1.42 -11.79 -7.76
CA LEU A 204 -2.27 -12.87 -8.24
C LEU A 204 -1.66 -13.60 -9.44
N PHE A 205 -1.12 -12.84 -10.40
CA PHE A 205 -0.46 -13.42 -11.57
C PHE A 205 0.78 -14.24 -11.17
N SER A 206 1.61 -13.72 -10.26
CA SER A 206 2.78 -14.41 -9.73
C SER A 206 2.40 -15.72 -9.03
N GLY A 207 1.43 -15.68 -8.12
CA GLY A 207 0.97 -16.89 -7.44
C GLY A 207 0.34 -17.92 -8.38
N ALA A 208 -0.44 -17.47 -9.37
CA ALA A 208 -0.98 -18.34 -10.40
C ALA A 208 0.13 -18.98 -11.26
N HIS A 209 1.17 -18.21 -11.61
CA HIS A 209 2.32 -18.73 -12.34
C HIS A 209 3.03 -19.84 -11.56
N ASN A 210 3.26 -19.66 -10.26
CA ASN A 210 3.84 -20.70 -9.40
C ASN A 210 3.02 -22.00 -9.40
N LEU A 211 1.69 -21.90 -9.34
CA LEU A 211 0.81 -23.08 -9.44
C LEU A 211 0.88 -23.77 -10.80
N THR A 212 1.04 -23.02 -11.90
CA THR A 212 1.16 -23.64 -13.22
C THR A 212 2.46 -24.44 -13.38
N LEU A 213 3.56 -23.98 -12.77
CA LEU A 213 4.82 -24.73 -12.72
C LEU A 213 4.67 -26.04 -11.92
N HIS A 214 3.86 -26.01 -10.85
CA HIS A 214 3.54 -27.21 -10.08
C HIS A 214 2.83 -28.28 -10.92
N ALA A 215 1.81 -27.88 -11.67
CA ALA A 215 1.01 -28.81 -12.47
C ALA A 215 1.84 -29.43 -13.62
N ALA A 216 2.78 -28.69 -14.21
CA ALA A 216 3.59 -29.17 -15.32
C ALA A 216 4.62 -30.24 -14.93
N THR A 217 4.98 -30.33 -13.64
CA THR A 217 6.06 -31.20 -13.13
C THR A 217 5.56 -32.48 -12.44
N ASN A 218 4.25 -32.63 -12.25
CA ASN A 218 3.59 -33.84 -11.76
C ASN A 218 2.57 -34.37 -12.80
N PRO A 219 3.02 -35.00 -13.90
CA PRO A 219 2.11 -35.67 -14.84
C PRO A 219 1.44 -36.92 -14.24
#